data_AF-A0A3D2EP99-F1
#
_entry.id   AF-A0A3D2EP99-F1
#
_cell.length_a   1.000
_cell.length_b   1.000
_cell.length_c   1.000
_cell.angle_alpha   90.00
_cell.angle_beta   90.00
_cell.angle_gamma   90.00
#
_symmetry.space_group_name_H-M   'P 1'
#
loop_
_entity.id
_entity.type
_entity.pdbx_description
1 polymer ?
#
loop_
_entity_poly.entity_id
_entity_poly.type
_entity_poly.pdbx_seq_one_letter_code
_entity_poly.pdbx_strand_id
1 'polypeptide(L)'
;QKGSLVAADRLRFDFSHTAQISEADLTDIEIAVNEEILANTPVETRIMSPDEAIEAGATALFGEKYGDEVRVVTMGTTDPASNQIYSMELCGGTHVRQTGDIGLLRIVREEGPASGVRRIEAVTGLAALEHVRRRDAQLEQAAAVLKTSPAALAERVEALSTERRQLEKELAAVRKKLAAAASGGGDQVGPEDISGTPVIARIVEDVPAKDLKGLADEFMDQIGSGVVALIGTEGGKASIVAAVGPDHQDRHNAVELVRAASAAVGGKGGGGRPDMAQAGGPDIAKA
;
A
#
# COMPACT_ATOMS: atom_id res chain seq x y z
N GLN A 1 -18.75 -26.38 1.17
CA GLN A 1 -19.00 -25.42 2.28
C GLN A 1 -18.27 -25.86 3.54
N LYS A 2 -17.64 -24.92 4.25
CA LYS A 2 -16.97 -25.11 5.56
C LYS A 2 -17.63 -24.30 6.68
N GLY A 3 -18.44 -23.31 6.33
CA GLY A 3 -19.20 -22.49 7.26
C GLY A 3 -20.03 -21.45 6.52
N SER A 4 -21.17 -21.06 7.10
CA SER A 4 -22.03 -20.01 6.55
C SER A 4 -22.62 -19.18 7.69
N LEU A 5 -22.86 -17.90 7.45
CA LEU A 5 -23.58 -17.00 8.35
C LEU A 5 -24.38 -16.02 7.50
N VAL A 6 -25.67 -15.87 7.81
CA VAL A 6 -26.53 -14.83 7.25
C VAL A 6 -27.02 -13.97 8.42
N ALA A 7 -26.52 -12.73 8.49
CA ALA A 7 -26.89 -11.72 9.46
C ALA A 7 -27.74 -10.63 8.79
N ALA A 8 -28.33 -9.74 9.59
CA ALA A 8 -29.18 -8.66 9.08
C ALA A 8 -28.43 -7.68 8.16
N ASP A 9 -27.12 -7.53 8.34
CA ASP A 9 -26.27 -6.54 7.67
C ASP A 9 -25.27 -7.14 6.68
N ARG A 10 -25.06 -8.45 6.70
CA ARG A 10 -24.07 -9.15 5.84
C ARG A 10 -24.28 -10.66 5.80
N LEU A 11 -23.69 -11.29 4.79
CA LEU A 11 -23.46 -12.73 4.74
C LEU A 11 -21.98 -13.06 4.70
N ARG A 12 -21.66 -14.28 5.11
CA ARG A 12 -20.32 -14.84 5.10
C ARG A 12 -20.38 -16.30 4.67
N PHE A 13 -19.56 -16.67 3.70
CA PHE A 13 -19.50 -18.02 3.17
C PHE A 13 -18.05 -18.53 3.13
N ASP A 14 -17.80 -19.65 3.81
CA ASP A 14 -16.49 -20.27 3.93
C ASP A 14 -16.46 -21.56 3.08
N PHE A 15 -15.42 -21.74 2.28
CA PHE A 15 -15.30 -22.87 1.35
C PHE A 15 -13.85 -23.34 1.24
N SER A 16 -13.68 -24.60 0.82
CA SER A 16 -12.36 -25.21 0.63
C SER A 16 -11.75 -24.67 -0.66
N HIS A 17 -10.67 -23.91 -0.56
CA HIS A 17 -9.88 -23.47 -1.70
C HIS A 17 -8.46 -23.13 -1.21
N THR A 18 -7.45 -23.52 -1.97
CA THR A 18 -6.05 -23.49 -1.51
C THR A 18 -5.34 -22.17 -1.83
N ALA A 19 -5.81 -21.44 -2.84
CA ALA A 19 -5.24 -20.17 -3.28
C ALA A 19 -6.12 -18.98 -2.87
N GLN A 20 -5.55 -17.78 -2.93
CA GLN A 20 -6.34 -16.56 -2.92
C GLN A 20 -7.09 -16.46 -4.25
N ILE A 21 -8.35 -16.04 -4.20
CA ILE A 21 -9.15 -15.83 -5.42
C ILE A 21 -8.68 -14.55 -6.10
N SER A 22 -8.50 -14.59 -7.41
CA SER A 22 -8.13 -13.40 -8.17
C SER A 22 -9.30 -12.39 -8.23
N GLU A 23 -9.00 -11.11 -8.46
CA GLU A 23 -10.07 -10.11 -8.64
C GLU A 23 -10.96 -10.40 -9.83
N ALA A 24 -10.41 -11.01 -10.90
CA ALA A 24 -11.17 -11.45 -12.06
C ALA A 24 -12.16 -12.56 -11.69
N ASP A 25 -11.69 -13.61 -11.01
CA ASP A 25 -12.57 -14.71 -10.58
C ASP A 25 -13.63 -14.24 -9.58
N LEU A 26 -13.29 -13.32 -8.67
CA LEU A 26 -14.29 -12.71 -7.77
C LEU A 26 -15.36 -11.94 -8.54
N THR A 27 -14.97 -11.26 -9.62
CA THR A 27 -15.90 -10.55 -10.50
C THR A 27 -16.81 -11.55 -11.22
N ASP A 28 -16.25 -12.62 -11.77
CA ASP A 28 -17.02 -13.67 -12.46
C ASP A 28 -18.00 -14.38 -11.51
N ILE A 29 -17.59 -14.66 -10.26
CA ILE A 29 -18.46 -15.22 -9.22
C ILE A 29 -19.61 -14.24 -8.91
N GLU A 30 -19.32 -12.95 -8.72
CA GLU A 30 -20.35 -11.95 -8.44
C GLU A 30 -21.33 -11.82 -9.61
N ILE A 31 -20.85 -11.83 -10.86
CA ILE A 31 -21.69 -11.80 -12.06
C ILE A 31 -22.58 -13.04 -12.11
N ALA A 32 -22.01 -14.24 -12.01
CA ALA A 32 -22.76 -15.50 -12.10
C ALA A 32 -23.89 -15.58 -11.06
N VAL A 33 -23.64 -15.16 -9.83
CA VAL A 33 -24.67 -15.15 -8.78
C VAL A 33 -25.75 -14.11 -9.07
N ASN A 34 -25.38 -12.93 -9.57
CA ASN A 34 -26.36 -11.90 -9.94
C ASN A 34 -27.18 -12.29 -11.18
N GLU A 35 -26.64 -13.05 -12.12
CA GLU A 35 -27.40 -13.61 -13.24
C GLU A 35 -28.52 -14.55 -12.76
N GLU A 36 -28.22 -15.42 -11.79
CA GLU A 36 -29.22 -16.30 -11.16
C GLU A 36 -30.29 -15.53 -10.36
N ILE A 37 -29.89 -14.44 -9.71
CA ILE A 37 -30.83 -13.52 -9.06
C ILE A 37 -31.74 -12.86 -10.09
N LEU A 38 -31.18 -12.36 -11.19
CA LEU A 38 -31.92 -11.68 -12.26
C LEU A 38 -32.85 -12.62 -13.04
N ALA A 39 -32.50 -13.90 -13.14
CA ALA A 39 -33.38 -14.92 -13.72
C ALA A 39 -34.72 -15.05 -12.97
N ASN A 40 -34.77 -14.61 -11.71
CA ASN A 40 -35.97 -14.52 -10.87
C ASN A 40 -36.78 -15.82 -10.84
N THR A 41 -36.09 -16.95 -10.69
CA THR A 41 -36.74 -18.26 -10.65
C THR A 41 -37.39 -18.52 -9.29
N PRO A 42 -38.48 -19.32 -9.22
CA PRO A 42 -39.08 -19.68 -7.94
C PRO A 42 -38.10 -20.41 -7.02
N VAL A 43 -38.16 -20.11 -5.72
CA VAL A 43 -37.47 -20.88 -4.69
C VAL A 43 -38.47 -21.88 -4.10
N GLU A 44 -38.21 -23.16 -4.31
CA GLU A 44 -39.09 -24.24 -3.86
C GLU A 44 -38.50 -24.96 -2.65
N THR A 45 -39.40 -25.47 -1.81
CA THR A 45 -39.01 -26.25 -0.64
C THR A 45 -39.84 -27.52 -0.56
N ARG A 46 -39.21 -28.66 -0.32
CA ARG A 46 -39.88 -29.97 -0.23
C ARG A 46 -39.40 -30.72 1.01
N ILE A 47 -40.30 -31.43 1.67
CA ILE A 47 -39.96 -32.37 2.74
C ILE A 47 -39.83 -33.76 2.10
N MET A 48 -38.73 -34.45 2.36
CA MET A 48 -38.48 -35.80 1.87
C MET A 48 -37.51 -36.54 2.80
N SER A 49 -37.31 -37.83 2.57
CA SER A 49 -36.30 -38.59 3.32
C SER A 49 -34.87 -38.18 2.93
N PRO A 50 -33.86 -38.39 3.79
CA PRO A 50 -32.46 -38.12 3.45
C PRO A 50 -31.98 -38.84 2.18
N ASP A 51 -32.40 -40.09 1.99
CA ASP A 51 -32.00 -40.90 0.83
C ASP A 51 -32.56 -40.33 -0.47
N GLU A 52 -33.85 -39.95 -0.49
CA GLU A 52 -34.49 -39.30 -1.64
C GLU A 52 -33.84 -37.96 -1.98
N ALA A 53 -33.43 -37.18 -0.97
CA ALA A 53 -32.74 -35.90 -1.19
C ALA A 53 -31.37 -36.09 -1.84
N ILE A 54 -30.61 -37.10 -1.40
CA ILE A 54 -29.31 -37.43 -1.99
C ILE A 54 -29.48 -37.92 -3.43
N GLU A 55 -30.46 -38.77 -3.70
CA GLU A 55 -30.78 -39.23 -5.06
C GLU A 55 -31.20 -38.07 -5.99
N ALA A 56 -31.89 -37.06 -5.45
CA ALA A 56 -32.27 -35.85 -6.19
C ALA A 56 -31.09 -34.90 -6.48
N GLY A 57 -29.90 -35.17 -5.94
CA GLY A 57 -28.70 -34.36 -6.13
C GLY A 57 -28.50 -33.24 -5.10
N ALA A 58 -29.20 -33.30 -3.96
CA ALA A 58 -29.01 -32.32 -2.90
C ALA A 58 -27.60 -32.43 -2.30
N THR A 59 -26.95 -31.28 -2.11
CA THR A 59 -25.69 -31.25 -1.39
C THR A 59 -25.97 -31.43 0.11
N ALA A 60 -25.53 -32.55 0.67
CA ALA A 60 -25.58 -32.78 2.12
C ALA A 60 -24.41 -32.08 2.81
N LEU A 61 -24.68 -31.40 3.94
CA LEU A 61 -23.64 -30.85 4.79
C LEU A 61 -22.94 -31.99 5.55
N PHE A 62 -21.63 -32.13 5.35
CA PHE A 62 -20.81 -33.15 5.99
C PHE A 62 -20.85 -33.03 7.52
N GLY A 63 -21.22 -34.11 8.21
CA GLY A 63 -21.09 -34.25 9.67
C GLY A 63 -22.36 -33.98 10.49
N GLU A 64 -23.48 -33.62 9.84
CA GLU A 64 -24.77 -33.46 10.53
C GLU A 64 -25.54 -34.78 10.60
N LYS A 65 -26.22 -35.01 11.73
CA LYS A 65 -27.17 -36.14 11.89
C LYS A 65 -28.55 -35.65 11.48
N TYR A 66 -29.06 -36.15 10.36
CA TYR A 66 -30.41 -35.87 9.90
C TYR A 66 -31.41 -36.80 10.58
N GLY A 67 -32.63 -36.31 10.81
CA GLY A 67 -33.76 -37.14 11.24
C GLY A 67 -34.37 -37.91 10.07
N ASP A 68 -35.55 -38.48 10.28
CA ASP A 68 -36.27 -39.27 9.27
C ASP A 68 -36.78 -38.41 8.09
N GLU A 69 -36.90 -37.10 8.29
CA GLU A 69 -37.31 -36.13 7.28
C GLU A 69 -36.34 -34.95 7.22
N VAL A 70 -36.07 -34.47 6.01
CA VAL A 70 -35.26 -33.28 5.73
C VAL A 70 -36.02 -32.30 4.82
N ARG A 71 -35.72 -31.01 4.99
CA ARG A 71 -36.22 -29.97 4.09
C ARG A 71 -35.17 -29.65 3.04
N VAL A 72 -35.48 -29.96 1.79
CA VAL A 72 -34.68 -29.58 0.61
C VAL A 72 -35.16 -28.23 0.13
N VAL A 73 -34.22 -27.34 -0.17
CA VAL A 73 -34.46 -26.05 -0.82
C VAL A 73 -33.78 -26.05 -2.18
N THR A 74 -34.50 -25.62 -3.21
CA THR A 74 -33.98 -25.49 -4.58
C THR A 74 -34.14 -24.06 -5.08
N MET A 75 -33.11 -23.53 -5.72
CA MET A 75 -33.13 -22.19 -6.31
C MET A 75 -32.22 -22.07 -7.53
N GLY A 76 -32.52 -21.08 -8.38
CA GLY A 76 -31.78 -20.78 -9.60
C GLY A 76 -32.34 -21.47 -10.84
N THR A 77 -31.61 -21.38 -11.94
CA THR A 77 -31.95 -21.94 -13.24
C THR A 77 -31.71 -23.45 -13.28
N THR A 78 -32.33 -24.12 -14.25
CA THR A 78 -32.03 -25.52 -14.55
C THR A 78 -31.18 -25.56 -15.82
N ASP A 79 -30.03 -26.22 -15.75
CA ASP A 79 -29.19 -26.42 -16.93
C ASP A 79 -29.94 -27.30 -17.95
N PRO A 80 -30.20 -26.80 -19.17
CA PRO A 80 -30.96 -27.53 -20.18
C PRO A 80 -30.25 -28.80 -20.69
N ALA A 81 -28.92 -28.89 -20.57
CA ALA A 81 -28.15 -30.04 -21.04
C ALA A 81 -28.12 -31.18 -20.00
N SER A 82 -27.92 -30.84 -18.73
CA SER A 82 -27.81 -31.82 -17.64
C SER A 82 -29.13 -32.06 -16.90
N ASN A 83 -30.12 -31.17 -17.09
CA ASN A 83 -31.36 -31.10 -16.31
C ASN A 83 -31.11 -30.95 -14.80
N GLN A 84 -29.94 -30.42 -14.42
CA GLN A 84 -29.56 -30.16 -13.04
C GLN A 84 -29.97 -28.75 -12.64
N ILE A 85 -30.58 -28.59 -11.47
CA ILE A 85 -30.87 -27.27 -10.90
C ILE A 85 -29.59 -26.64 -10.34
N TYR A 86 -29.48 -25.32 -10.47
CA TYR A 86 -28.29 -24.55 -10.09
C TYR A 86 -27.88 -24.78 -8.62
N SER A 87 -28.85 -24.72 -7.70
CA SER A 87 -28.61 -24.96 -6.28
C SER A 87 -29.71 -25.81 -5.66
N MET A 88 -29.30 -26.89 -4.99
CA MET A 88 -30.15 -27.77 -4.19
C MET A 88 -29.42 -28.14 -2.89
N GLU A 89 -29.96 -27.73 -1.75
CA GLU A 89 -29.34 -27.93 -0.42
C GLU A 89 -30.39 -28.32 0.63
N LEU A 90 -29.96 -29.05 1.65
CA LEU A 90 -30.73 -29.26 2.87
C LEU A 90 -30.67 -28.01 3.76
N CYS A 91 -31.79 -27.31 3.96
CA CYS A 91 -31.83 -26.12 4.80
C CYS A 91 -33.18 -25.98 5.52
N GLY A 92 -33.13 -25.78 6.84
CA GLY A 92 -34.30 -25.49 7.69
C GLY A 92 -34.61 -24.00 7.85
N GLY A 93 -33.81 -23.11 7.25
CA GLY A 93 -33.93 -21.66 7.40
C GLY A 93 -35.07 -21.04 6.60
N THR A 94 -35.31 -19.75 6.82
CA THR A 94 -36.22 -18.93 6.00
C THR A 94 -35.59 -18.61 4.66
N HIS A 95 -36.38 -18.61 3.60
CA HIS A 95 -35.94 -18.24 2.25
C HIS A 95 -36.90 -17.25 1.60
N VAL A 96 -36.40 -16.56 0.58
CA VAL A 96 -37.19 -15.77 -0.35
C VAL A 96 -38.15 -16.64 -1.16
N ARG A 97 -39.11 -16.03 -1.87
CA ARG A 97 -40.06 -16.76 -2.72
C ARG A 97 -39.53 -17.04 -4.12
N GLN A 98 -38.67 -16.15 -4.60
CA GLN A 98 -38.02 -16.22 -5.91
C GLN A 98 -36.63 -15.57 -5.81
N THR A 99 -35.69 -15.93 -6.68
CA THR A 99 -34.30 -15.46 -6.59
C THR A 99 -34.19 -13.94 -6.71
N GLY A 100 -35.07 -13.27 -7.47
CA GLY A 100 -35.04 -11.82 -7.64
C GLY A 100 -35.39 -11.02 -6.40
N ASP A 101 -36.07 -11.62 -5.41
CA ASP A 101 -36.34 -10.97 -4.12
C ASP A 101 -35.05 -10.67 -3.33
N ILE A 102 -33.92 -11.32 -3.69
CA ILE A 102 -32.61 -11.10 -3.07
C ILE A 102 -32.06 -9.71 -3.45
N GLY A 103 -32.35 -9.23 -4.67
CA GLY A 103 -31.75 -8.04 -5.25
C GLY A 103 -30.23 -8.18 -5.46
N LEU A 104 -29.54 -7.07 -5.76
CA LEU A 104 -28.09 -7.07 -6.03
C LEU A 104 -27.31 -7.78 -4.91
N LEU A 105 -26.48 -8.75 -5.28
CA LEU A 105 -25.43 -9.28 -4.41
C LEU A 105 -24.12 -8.54 -4.70
N ARG A 106 -23.47 -8.05 -3.65
CA ARG A 106 -22.17 -7.40 -3.73
C ARG A 106 -21.17 -8.05 -2.77
N ILE A 107 -20.09 -8.59 -3.32
CA ILE A 107 -18.94 -9.05 -2.56
C ILE A 107 -18.21 -7.84 -1.98
N VAL A 108 -18.05 -7.86 -0.66
CA VAL A 108 -17.38 -6.81 0.11
C VAL A 108 -15.89 -7.10 0.21
N ARG A 109 -15.55 -8.36 0.51
CA ARG A 109 -14.15 -8.81 0.62
C ARG A 109 -14.04 -10.32 0.55
N GLU A 110 -12.81 -10.73 0.30
CA GLU A 110 -12.37 -12.12 0.31
C GLU A 110 -11.17 -12.23 1.28
N GLU A 111 -11.15 -13.28 2.11
CA GLU A 111 -10.08 -13.51 3.09
C GLU A 111 -9.79 -15.00 3.33
N GLY A 112 -8.60 -15.31 3.85
CA GLY A 112 -8.19 -16.68 4.19
C GLY A 112 -8.15 -16.91 5.70
N PRO A 113 -9.24 -17.36 6.34
CA PRO A 113 -9.29 -17.51 7.81
C PRO A 113 -8.47 -18.70 8.33
N ALA A 114 -8.18 -19.70 7.49
CA ALA A 114 -7.41 -20.89 7.84
C ALA A 114 -6.74 -21.49 6.60
N SER A 115 -5.76 -22.38 6.81
CA SER A 115 -5.10 -23.11 5.71
C SER A 115 -6.11 -23.92 4.91
N GLY A 116 -6.13 -23.72 3.58
CA GLY A 116 -7.05 -24.41 2.67
C GLY A 116 -8.51 -23.95 2.73
N VAL A 117 -8.82 -22.87 3.45
CA VAL A 117 -10.16 -22.30 3.55
C VAL A 117 -10.15 -20.84 3.11
N ARG A 118 -11.08 -20.48 2.24
CA ARG A 118 -11.34 -19.10 1.83
C ARG A 118 -12.73 -18.67 2.28
N ARG A 119 -12.90 -17.37 2.46
CA ARG A 119 -14.13 -16.75 2.93
C ARG A 119 -14.49 -15.59 2.02
N ILE A 120 -15.74 -15.57 1.58
CA ILE A 120 -16.37 -14.42 0.94
C ILE A 120 -17.32 -13.77 1.94
N GLU A 121 -17.17 -12.47 2.15
CA GLU A 121 -18.20 -11.64 2.79
C GLU A 121 -18.91 -10.82 1.73
N ALA A 122 -20.24 -10.83 1.77
CA ALA A 122 -21.08 -10.11 0.81
C ALA A 122 -22.29 -9.47 1.50
N VAL A 123 -22.96 -8.59 0.78
CA VAL A 123 -24.22 -7.95 1.16
C VAL A 123 -25.21 -8.07 0.01
N THR A 124 -26.51 -8.07 0.33
CA THR A 124 -27.58 -8.14 -0.67
C THR A 124 -28.61 -7.02 -0.50
N GLY A 125 -29.50 -6.86 -1.47
CA GLY A 125 -30.64 -5.94 -1.40
C GLY A 125 -30.25 -4.49 -1.08
N LEU A 126 -30.94 -3.87 -0.11
CA LEU A 126 -30.69 -2.48 0.29
C LEU A 126 -29.30 -2.26 0.90
N ALA A 127 -28.74 -3.26 1.58
CA ALA A 127 -27.39 -3.18 2.12
C ALA A 127 -26.33 -3.14 0.99
N ALA A 128 -26.56 -3.89 -0.09
CA ALA A 128 -25.72 -3.80 -1.29
C ALA A 128 -25.84 -2.44 -1.99
N LEU A 129 -27.06 -1.92 -2.13
CA LEU A 129 -27.28 -0.58 -2.69
C LEU A 129 -26.58 0.51 -1.88
N GLU A 130 -26.67 0.46 -0.55
CA GLU A 130 -25.96 1.39 0.33
C GLU A 130 -24.44 1.25 0.22
N HIS A 131 -23.93 0.02 0.10
CA HIS A 131 -22.51 -0.22 -0.14
C HIS A 131 -22.03 0.46 -1.43
N VAL A 132 -22.78 0.32 -2.52
CA VAL A 132 -22.46 0.95 -3.82
C VAL A 132 -22.49 2.48 -3.69
N ARG A 133 -23.57 3.04 -3.11
CA ARG A 133 -23.73 4.49 -2.91
C ARG A 133 -22.59 5.11 -2.12
N ARG A 134 -22.16 4.45 -1.04
CA ARG A 134 -21.05 4.94 -0.22
C ARG A 134 -19.74 4.97 -1.00
N ARG A 135 -19.46 3.95 -1.82
CA ARG A 135 -18.26 3.91 -2.67
C ARG A 135 -18.29 4.98 -3.75
N ASP A 136 -19.44 5.19 -4.37
CA ASP A 136 -19.63 6.22 -5.39
C ASP A 136 -19.44 7.63 -4.80
N ALA A 137 -20.03 7.90 -3.63
CA ALA A 137 -19.84 9.17 -2.93
C ALA A 137 -18.38 9.45 -2.55
N GLN A 138 -17.63 8.41 -2.11
CA GLN A 138 -16.21 8.54 -1.83
C GLN A 138 -15.39 8.86 -3.09
N LEU A 139 -15.74 8.23 -4.21
CA LEU A 139 -15.08 8.45 -5.49
C LEU A 139 -15.33 9.88 -6.00
N GLU A 140 -16.57 10.34 -5.94
CA GLU A 140 -16.98 11.72 -6.29
C GLU A 140 -16.28 12.75 -5.40
N GLN A 141 -16.22 12.51 -4.09
CA GLN A 141 -15.53 13.40 -3.17
C GLN A 141 -14.03 13.53 -3.51
N ALA A 142 -13.36 12.41 -3.80
CA ALA A 142 -11.95 12.42 -4.20
C ALA A 142 -11.73 13.16 -5.53
N ALA A 143 -12.60 12.93 -6.52
CA ALA A 143 -12.58 13.61 -7.80
C ALA A 143 -12.76 15.13 -7.66
N ALA A 144 -13.71 15.56 -6.82
CA ALA A 144 -13.95 16.98 -6.54
C ALA A 144 -12.73 17.68 -5.92
N VAL A 145 -12.05 17.05 -4.95
CA VAL A 145 -10.83 17.59 -4.32
C VAL A 145 -9.72 17.82 -5.36
N LEU A 146 -9.58 16.90 -6.31
CA LEU A 146 -8.57 16.99 -7.37
C LEU A 146 -9.04 17.75 -8.62
N LYS A 147 -10.26 18.29 -8.59
CA LYS A 147 -10.92 19.02 -9.69
C LYS A 147 -10.90 18.22 -11.00
N THR A 148 -11.24 16.93 -10.91
CA THR A 148 -11.34 16.00 -12.03
C THR A 148 -12.68 15.26 -11.98
N SER A 149 -12.95 14.38 -12.94
CA SER A 149 -14.08 13.46 -12.91
C SER A 149 -13.69 12.11 -12.28
N PRO A 150 -14.65 11.34 -11.73
CA PRO A 150 -14.40 9.96 -11.28
C PRO A 150 -13.66 9.10 -12.30
N ALA A 151 -14.04 9.21 -13.59
CA ALA A 151 -13.43 8.45 -14.67
C ALA A 151 -11.96 8.80 -14.92
N ALA A 152 -11.58 10.08 -14.76
CA ALA A 152 -10.21 10.55 -14.94
C ALA A 152 -9.42 10.62 -13.61
N LEU A 153 -9.98 10.12 -12.51
CA LEU A 153 -9.37 10.23 -11.19
C LEU A 153 -8.03 9.49 -11.10
N ALA A 154 -7.97 8.26 -11.61
CA ALA A 154 -6.75 7.45 -11.57
C ALA A 154 -5.60 8.12 -12.33
N GLU A 155 -5.85 8.58 -13.56
CA GLU A 155 -4.88 9.32 -14.37
C GLU A 155 -4.44 10.61 -13.67
N ARG A 156 -5.38 11.36 -13.07
CA ARG A 156 -5.06 12.59 -12.34
C ARG A 156 -4.15 12.33 -11.13
N VAL A 157 -4.39 11.25 -10.39
CA VAL A 157 -3.54 10.83 -9.26
C VAL A 157 -2.14 10.45 -9.73
N GLU A 158 -2.01 9.72 -10.83
CA GLU A 158 -0.72 9.34 -11.40
C GLU A 158 0.08 10.56 -11.88
N ALA A 159 -0.59 11.49 -12.57
CA ALA A 159 0.01 12.74 -13.02
C ALA A 159 0.52 13.58 -11.84
N LEU A 160 -0.29 13.75 -10.79
CA LEU A 160 0.11 14.48 -9.58
C LEU A 160 1.26 13.80 -8.83
N SER A 161 1.28 12.47 -8.76
CA SER A 161 2.37 11.70 -8.15
C SER A 161 3.68 11.91 -8.92
N THR A 162 3.61 11.92 -10.24
CA THR A 162 4.76 12.18 -11.13
C THR A 162 5.25 13.61 -11.00
N GLU A 163 4.34 14.59 -11.06
CA GLU A 163 4.63 16.01 -10.86
C GLU A 163 5.28 16.27 -9.50
N ARG A 164 4.77 15.66 -8.41
CA ARG A 164 5.37 15.78 -7.07
C ARG A 164 6.81 15.29 -7.05
N ARG A 165 7.10 14.12 -7.64
CA ARG A 165 8.46 13.58 -7.72
C ARG A 165 9.39 14.49 -8.54
N GLN A 166 8.88 15.14 -9.59
CA GLN A 166 9.64 16.07 -10.39
C GLN A 166 9.95 17.36 -9.62
N LEU A 167 8.95 17.95 -8.96
CA LEU A 167 9.12 19.11 -8.10
C LEU A 167 10.08 18.84 -6.93
N GLU A 168 10.04 17.66 -6.32
CA GLU A 168 10.99 17.24 -5.28
C GLU A 168 12.44 17.22 -5.81
N LYS A 169 12.66 16.79 -7.07
CA LYS A 169 13.99 16.80 -7.70
C LYS A 169 14.45 18.21 -8.05
N GLU A 170 13.56 19.03 -8.60
CA GLU A 170 13.85 20.43 -8.94
C GLU A 170 14.17 21.25 -7.68
N LEU A 171 13.42 21.05 -6.60
CA LEU A 171 13.67 21.68 -5.31
C LEU A 171 15.06 21.29 -4.77
N ALA A 172 15.43 20.01 -4.83
CA ALA A 172 16.76 19.56 -4.43
C ALA A 172 17.86 20.20 -5.30
N ALA A 173 17.66 20.28 -6.62
CA ALA A 173 18.62 20.90 -7.53
C ALA A 173 18.78 22.41 -7.29
N VAL A 174 17.68 23.13 -7.02
CA VAL A 174 17.70 24.57 -6.68
C VAL A 174 18.40 24.79 -5.34
N ARG A 175 18.09 23.99 -4.32
CA ARG A 175 18.77 24.04 -3.01
C ARG A 175 20.26 23.79 -3.14
N LYS A 176 20.67 22.80 -3.95
CA LYS A 176 22.09 22.55 -4.24
C LYS A 176 22.76 23.77 -4.90
N LYS A 177 22.13 24.36 -5.92
CA LYS A 177 22.63 25.57 -6.58
C LYS A 177 22.73 26.76 -5.63
N LEU A 178 21.75 26.96 -4.75
CA LEU A 178 21.77 28.03 -3.75
C LEU A 178 22.88 27.81 -2.72
N ALA A 179 23.07 26.59 -2.23
CA ALA A 179 24.17 26.27 -1.31
C ALA A 179 25.54 26.46 -1.98
N ALA A 180 25.66 26.09 -3.25
CA ALA A 180 26.85 26.35 -4.05
C ALA A 180 27.03 27.86 -4.32
N ALA A 181 25.98 28.66 -4.50
CA ALA A 181 26.05 30.09 -4.81
C ALA A 181 26.21 31.00 -3.57
N ALA A 182 25.68 30.58 -2.42
CA ALA A 182 25.92 31.21 -1.12
C ALA A 182 27.41 31.21 -0.73
N SER A 183 28.24 30.48 -1.49
CA SER A 183 29.70 30.56 -1.40
C SER A 183 30.32 31.85 -1.96
N GLY A 184 29.56 32.71 -2.64
CA GLY A 184 30.05 33.97 -3.22
C GLY A 184 29.61 35.26 -2.50
N GLY A 185 28.79 35.19 -1.45
CA GLY A 185 28.11 36.35 -0.87
C GLY A 185 28.27 36.47 0.64
N GLY A 186 29.48 36.74 1.13
CA GLY A 186 29.75 37.12 2.51
C GLY A 186 30.99 36.43 3.08
N ASP A 187 32.07 37.20 3.26
CA ASP A 187 33.31 36.98 4.06
C ASP A 187 33.98 35.58 4.19
N GLN A 188 33.50 34.51 3.54
CA GLN A 188 34.15 33.19 3.56
C GLN A 188 34.93 32.91 2.27
N VAL A 189 36.17 33.36 2.36
CA VAL A 189 37.32 33.25 1.47
C VAL A 189 37.70 31.79 1.20
N GLY A 190 37.48 31.30 -0.03
CA GLY A 190 38.20 30.14 -0.60
C GLY A 190 38.33 28.89 0.28
N PRO A 191 39.29 27.99 -0.02
CA PRO A 191 39.81 27.04 0.96
C PRO A 191 40.71 27.75 1.97
N GLU A 192 40.60 27.40 3.25
CA GLU A 192 41.56 27.78 4.29
C GLU A 192 42.73 26.78 4.29
N ASP A 193 43.97 27.26 4.43
CA ASP A 193 45.11 26.37 4.62
C ASP A 193 45.27 26.03 6.11
N ILE A 194 45.11 24.75 6.45
CA ILE A 194 45.38 24.22 7.79
C ILE A 194 46.57 23.26 7.70
N SER A 195 47.74 23.74 8.13
CA SER A 195 48.99 22.96 8.16
C SER A 195 49.40 22.36 6.81
N GLY A 196 49.21 23.11 5.72
CA GLY A 196 49.48 22.67 4.35
C GLY A 196 48.37 21.82 3.75
N THR A 197 47.16 21.83 4.33
CA THR A 197 45.98 21.14 3.80
C THR A 197 44.90 22.16 3.47
N PRO A 198 44.46 22.25 2.19
CA PRO A 198 43.31 23.08 1.84
C PRO A 198 42.04 22.52 2.48
N VAL A 199 41.28 23.34 3.18
CA VAL A 199 40.06 22.95 3.89
C VAL A 199 38.89 23.85 3.52
N ILE A 200 37.75 23.24 3.17
CA ILE A 200 36.45 23.91 3.11
C ILE A 200 35.57 23.34 4.21
N ALA A 201 35.24 24.14 5.22
CA ALA A 201 34.30 23.77 6.27
C ALA A 201 33.11 24.72 6.27
N ARG A 202 31.89 24.23 6.02
CA ARG A 202 30.69 25.09 5.89
C ARG A 202 29.45 24.49 6.52
N ILE A 203 28.61 25.36 7.08
CA ILE A 203 27.23 25.06 7.41
C ILE A 203 26.37 25.43 6.19
N VAL A 204 25.54 24.51 5.73
CA VAL A 204 24.63 24.70 4.58
C VAL A 204 23.19 24.53 5.04
N GLU A 205 22.45 25.64 5.05
CA GLU A 205 21.05 25.65 5.45
C GLU A 205 20.16 25.03 4.36
N ASP A 206 19.07 24.37 4.77
CA ASP A 206 18.05 23.79 3.89
C ASP A 206 18.54 22.77 2.84
N VAL A 207 19.74 22.21 3.00
CA VAL A 207 20.24 21.12 2.15
C VAL A 207 19.93 19.75 2.79
N PRO A 208 19.19 18.86 2.09
CA PRO A 208 18.93 17.52 2.59
C PRO A 208 20.19 16.69 2.78
N ALA A 209 20.20 15.86 3.82
CA ALA A 209 21.32 14.99 4.16
C ALA A 209 21.81 14.11 2.99
N LYS A 210 20.87 13.68 2.13
CA LYS A 210 21.16 12.88 0.93
C LYS A 210 21.96 13.64 -0.13
N ASP A 211 21.85 14.97 -0.17
CA ASP A 211 22.43 15.82 -1.21
C ASP A 211 23.80 16.39 -0.78
N LEU A 212 24.12 16.36 0.53
CA LEU A 212 25.39 16.87 1.08
C LEU A 212 26.63 16.20 0.50
N LYS A 213 26.59 14.90 0.18
CA LYS A 213 27.69 14.17 -0.46
C LYS A 213 28.05 14.78 -1.81
N GLY A 214 27.05 14.95 -2.66
CA GLY A 214 27.25 15.52 -3.99
C GLY A 214 27.62 17.00 -3.96
N LEU A 215 27.35 17.72 -2.86
CA LEU A 215 27.85 19.08 -2.66
C LEU A 215 29.31 19.08 -2.15
N ALA A 216 29.67 18.12 -1.30
CA ALA A 216 31.05 17.95 -0.86
C ALA A 216 31.98 17.59 -2.02
N ASP A 217 31.52 16.74 -2.94
CA ASP A 217 32.24 16.41 -4.18
C ASP A 217 32.46 17.66 -5.05
N GLU A 218 31.45 18.51 -5.22
CA GLU A 218 31.58 19.76 -6.00
C GLU A 218 32.60 20.73 -5.39
N PHE A 219 32.63 20.86 -4.07
CA PHE A 219 33.67 21.67 -3.40
C PHE A 219 35.05 21.03 -3.50
N MET A 220 35.15 19.69 -3.46
CA MET A 220 36.41 18.98 -3.66
C MET A 220 36.96 19.22 -5.06
N ASP A 221 36.10 19.16 -6.09
CA ASP A 221 36.46 19.46 -7.48
C ASP A 221 36.96 20.90 -7.66
N GLN A 222 36.38 21.87 -6.91
CA GLN A 222 36.81 23.28 -6.96
C GLN A 222 38.22 23.51 -6.39
N ILE A 223 38.58 22.78 -5.33
CA ILE A 223 39.90 22.92 -4.68
C ILE A 223 40.93 21.92 -5.22
N GLY A 224 40.50 20.95 -6.02
CA GLY A 224 41.31 19.88 -6.60
C GLY A 224 41.64 18.76 -5.61
N SER A 225 42.20 19.11 -4.44
CA SER A 225 42.57 18.16 -3.39
C SER A 225 42.66 18.88 -2.04
N GLY A 226 42.15 18.26 -0.98
CA GLY A 226 42.07 18.86 0.35
C GLY A 226 41.11 18.11 1.27
N VAL A 227 40.48 18.83 2.21
CA VAL A 227 39.41 18.31 3.07
C VAL A 227 38.18 19.18 2.92
N VAL A 228 37.02 18.56 2.65
CA VAL A 228 35.73 19.27 2.63
C VAL A 228 34.87 18.71 3.76
N ALA A 229 34.35 19.57 4.62
CA ALA A 229 33.43 19.23 5.70
C ALA A 229 32.17 20.11 5.61
N LEU A 230 31.01 19.48 5.45
CA LEU A 230 29.73 20.17 5.33
C LEU A 230 28.78 19.74 6.45
N ILE A 231 28.06 20.69 7.01
CA ILE A 231 27.00 20.45 8.00
C ILE A 231 25.69 20.99 7.46
N GLY A 232 24.75 20.11 7.13
CA GLY A 232 23.37 20.45 6.79
C GLY A 232 22.48 20.51 8.03
N THR A 233 21.62 21.52 8.13
CA THR A 233 20.73 21.75 9.29
C THR A 233 19.24 21.51 8.99
N GLU A 234 18.91 20.97 7.80
CA GLU A 234 17.52 20.71 7.41
C GLU A 234 16.81 19.77 8.41
N GLY A 235 15.58 20.14 8.79
CA GLY A 235 14.73 19.29 9.65
C GLY A 235 15.12 19.30 11.13
N GLY A 236 15.92 20.28 11.57
CA GLY A 236 16.24 20.49 12.98
C GLY A 236 17.27 19.50 13.56
N LYS A 237 18.05 18.85 12.70
CA LYS A 237 19.17 17.97 13.08
C LYS A 237 20.39 18.31 12.23
N ALA A 238 21.58 18.14 12.80
CA ALA A 238 22.82 18.29 12.07
C ALA A 238 23.10 17.01 11.28
N SER A 239 23.26 17.15 9.97
CA SER A 239 23.71 16.09 9.05
C SER A 239 25.09 16.46 8.55
N ILE A 240 26.07 15.59 8.73
CA ILE A 240 27.48 15.91 8.50
C ILE A 240 28.03 15.05 7.37
N VAL A 241 28.81 15.66 6.50
CA VAL A 241 29.60 14.97 5.47
C VAL A 241 31.04 15.46 5.53
N ALA A 242 31.99 14.54 5.43
CA ALA A 242 33.39 14.90 5.19
C ALA A 242 33.93 14.12 3.98
N ALA A 243 34.72 14.80 3.15
CA ALA A 243 35.43 14.28 2.00
C ALA A 243 36.93 14.59 2.14
N VAL A 244 37.79 13.64 1.78
CA VAL A 244 39.24 13.78 1.79
C VAL A 244 39.80 13.49 0.41
N GLY A 245 40.43 14.50 -0.18
CA GLY A 245 41.03 14.43 -1.51
C GLY A 245 42.24 13.49 -1.56
N PRO A 246 42.59 12.98 -2.75
CA PRO A 246 43.57 11.89 -2.90
C PRO A 246 44.93 12.15 -2.23
N ASP A 247 45.43 13.38 -2.29
CA ASP A 247 46.77 13.73 -1.76
C ASP A 247 46.82 13.78 -0.22
N HIS A 248 45.65 13.71 0.42
CA HIS A 248 45.50 13.88 1.86
C HIS A 248 45.02 12.61 2.59
N GLN A 249 44.71 11.53 1.86
CA GLN A 249 44.15 10.29 2.43
C GLN A 249 45.13 9.48 3.30
N ASP A 250 46.44 9.65 3.11
CA ASP A 250 47.46 9.03 3.98
C ASP A 250 47.53 9.67 5.37
N ARG A 251 47.00 10.89 5.51
CA ARG A 251 47.11 11.71 6.74
C ARG A 251 45.75 11.96 7.40
N HIS A 252 44.67 11.89 6.63
CA HIS A 252 43.32 12.21 7.08
C HIS A 252 42.33 11.12 6.66
N ASN A 253 41.36 10.84 7.53
CA ASN A 253 40.32 9.85 7.29
C ASN A 253 38.93 10.47 7.47
N ALA A 254 38.11 10.45 6.42
CA ALA A 254 36.77 11.03 6.45
C ALA A 254 35.89 10.45 7.56
N VAL A 255 36.01 9.16 7.87
CA VAL A 255 35.23 8.49 8.93
C VAL A 255 35.59 9.05 10.31
N GLU A 256 36.87 9.34 10.55
CA GLU A 256 37.33 9.94 11.80
C GLU A 256 36.83 11.38 11.93
N LEU A 257 36.92 12.16 10.85
CA LEU A 257 36.44 13.54 10.80
C LEU A 257 34.94 13.64 11.11
N VAL A 258 34.10 12.82 10.46
CA VAL A 258 32.64 12.88 10.72
C VAL A 258 32.27 12.37 12.11
N ARG A 259 33.04 11.45 12.70
CA ARG A 259 32.81 11.00 14.09
C ARG A 259 33.14 12.08 15.09
N ALA A 260 34.24 12.80 14.88
CA ALA A 260 34.62 13.95 15.70
C ALA A 260 33.55 15.06 15.62
N ALA A 261 33.13 15.42 14.40
CA ALA A 261 32.06 16.40 14.19
C ALA A 261 30.73 15.94 14.80
N SER A 262 30.35 14.67 14.61
CA SER A 262 29.11 14.11 15.20
C SER A 262 29.10 14.20 16.71
N ALA A 263 30.22 13.90 17.38
CA ALA A 263 30.31 14.01 18.83
C ALA A 263 30.08 15.46 19.31
N ALA A 264 30.57 16.46 18.57
CA ALA A 264 30.40 17.88 18.91
C ALA A 264 28.91 18.31 18.89
N VAL A 265 28.14 17.79 17.92
CA VAL A 265 26.69 18.02 17.79
C VAL A 265 25.84 17.00 18.57
N GLY A 266 26.44 16.24 19.49
CA GLY A 266 25.74 15.29 20.39
C GLY A 266 25.31 13.96 19.74
N GLY A 267 25.84 13.65 18.55
CA GLY A 267 25.68 12.37 17.88
C GLY A 267 26.59 11.27 18.45
N LYS A 268 26.35 10.03 18.02
CA LYS A 268 27.01 8.82 18.58
C LYS A 268 27.72 7.94 17.55
N GLY A 269 27.87 8.40 16.31
CA GLY A 269 28.44 7.56 15.27
C GLY A 269 28.62 8.27 13.94
N GLY A 270 29.29 7.59 13.02
CA GLY A 270 29.61 8.06 11.69
C GLY A 270 30.28 6.93 10.90
N GLY A 271 29.97 6.85 9.61
CA GLY A 271 30.37 5.74 8.77
C GLY A 271 30.47 6.12 7.30
N GLY A 272 31.24 5.34 6.56
CA GLY A 272 31.55 5.59 5.16
C GLY A 272 32.89 4.98 4.80
N ARG A 273 33.49 5.52 3.76
CA ARG A 273 34.82 5.15 3.29
C ARG A 273 35.86 6.17 3.78
N PRO A 274 37.17 5.84 3.76
CA PRO A 274 38.21 6.78 4.17
C PRO A 274 38.24 8.09 3.38
N ASP A 275 37.81 8.07 2.11
CA ASP A 275 37.70 9.23 1.22
C ASP A 275 36.42 10.05 1.43
N MET A 276 35.34 9.43 1.91
CA MET A 276 34.03 10.07 2.05
C MET A 276 33.18 9.38 3.11
N ALA A 277 32.72 10.13 4.11
CA ALA A 277 31.91 9.61 5.20
C ALA A 277 30.78 10.56 5.61
N GLN A 278 29.82 10.03 6.36
CA GLN A 278 28.70 10.81 6.88
C GLN A 278 28.41 10.48 8.35
N ALA A 279 27.82 11.45 9.02
CA ALA A 279 27.30 11.31 10.37
C ALA A 279 26.12 12.26 10.62
N GLY A 280 25.64 12.31 11.85
CA GLY A 280 24.69 13.33 12.25
C GLY A 280 24.60 13.47 13.76
N GLY A 281 23.83 14.45 14.22
CA GLY A 281 23.57 14.69 15.63
C GLY A 281 22.32 15.55 15.86
N PRO A 282 21.78 15.52 17.08
CA PRO A 282 20.54 16.22 17.43
C PRO A 282 20.72 17.73 17.67
N ASP A 283 21.93 18.22 17.91
CA ASP A 283 22.15 19.59 18.39
C ASP A 283 22.67 20.51 17.27
N ILE A 284 21.75 21.20 16.58
CA ILE A 284 22.11 22.19 15.55
C ILE A 284 22.75 23.46 16.11
N ALA A 285 22.58 23.76 17.41
CA ALA A 285 23.15 24.97 18.00
C ALA A 285 24.67 24.86 18.21
N LYS A 286 25.22 23.65 18.06
CA LYS A 286 26.65 23.33 18.12
C LYS A 286 27.24 22.96 16.74
N ALA A 287 26.45 23.16 15.68
CA ALA A 287 26.88 22.98 14.30
C ALA A 287 27.91 24.05 13.90
#